data_AF-A0A2E0WE65-F1
#
_entry.id   AF-A0A2E0WE65-F1
#
_cell.length_a   1.000
_cell.length_b   1.000
_cell.length_c   1.000
_cell.angle_alpha   90.00
_cell.angle_beta   90.00
_cell.angle_gamma   90.00
#
_symmetry.space_group_name_H-M   'P 1'
#
loop_
_entity.id
_entity.type
_entity.pdbx_description
1 polymer ?
#
loop_
_entity_poly.entity_id
_entity_poly.type
_entity_poly.pdbx_seq_one_letter_code
_entity_poly.pdbx_strand_id
1 'polypeptide(L)'
;MDESSRTLTGSDDPEFIRSRVSVPYERIIFMDELPVVSPFTVTIMWDRIDEIAADWSHFVITANLVHTMRPDTKSRHELTKRIGSQRIKLRRLVAATGNNAVIRAAAWFVLGRNGIPVTVVTDNEEALQQAIKELAS
;
A
#
# COMPACT_ATOMS: atom_id res chain seq x y z
N MET A 1 34.72 -22.60 5.26
CA MET A 1 34.09 -21.35 5.71
C MET A 1 32.63 -21.49 5.37
N ASP A 2 31.85 -21.86 6.37
CA ASP A 2 30.41 -22.07 6.27
C ASP A 2 29.78 -20.71 6.58
N GLU A 3 29.47 -19.94 5.53
CA GLU A 3 28.69 -18.71 5.66
C GLU A 3 27.28 -19.10 6.04
N SER A 4 27.11 -19.16 7.37
CA SER A 4 25.87 -19.39 8.09
C SER A 4 24.72 -18.73 7.35
N SER A 5 23.86 -19.59 6.79
CA SER A 5 22.55 -19.22 6.28
C SER A 5 21.81 -18.47 7.38
N ARG A 6 21.89 -17.14 7.35
CA ARG A 6 20.95 -16.29 8.06
C ARG A 6 19.60 -16.61 7.46
N THR A 7 18.83 -17.42 8.16
CA THR A 7 17.40 -17.54 7.92
C THR A 7 16.85 -16.13 8.07
N LEU A 8 16.60 -15.46 6.93
CA LEU A 8 15.85 -14.23 6.91
C LEU A 8 14.54 -14.55 7.62
N THR A 9 14.31 -13.89 8.75
CA THR A 9 12.99 -13.92 9.37
C THR A 9 11.98 -13.52 8.30
N GLY A 10 10.84 -14.20 8.22
CA GLY A 10 9.92 -14.05 7.09
C GLY A 10 9.55 -12.60 6.74
N SER A 11 9.67 -11.63 7.66
CA SER A 11 9.43 -10.21 7.42
C SER A 11 10.46 -9.46 6.55
N ASP A 12 11.68 -9.98 6.41
CA ASP A 12 12.80 -9.28 5.73
C ASP A 12 13.14 -9.92 4.37
N ASP A 13 12.45 -11.02 4.01
CA ASP A 13 12.55 -11.65 2.70
C ASP A 13 11.81 -10.79 1.65
N PRO A 14 12.49 -10.29 0.60
CA PRO A 14 11.86 -9.52 -0.46
C PRO A 14 10.66 -10.21 -1.12
N GLU A 15 10.71 -11.53 -1.30
CA GLU A 15 9.59 -12.27 -1.92
C GLU A 15 8.37 -12.32 -1.00
N PHE A 16 8.59 -12.45 0.31
CA PHE A 16 7.51 -12.32 1.29
C PHE A 16 6.88 -10.92 1.21
N ILE A 17 7.69 -9.86 1.18
CA ILE A 17 7.19 -8.48 1.10
C ILE A 17 6.42 -8.26 -0.21
N ARG A 18 6.92 -8.77 -1.35
CA ARG A 18 6.24 -8.68 -2.66
C ARG A 18 4.91 -9.42 -2.66
N SER A 19 4.81 -10.56 -1.98
CA SER A 19 3.58 -11.35 -1.90
C SER A 19 2.42 -10.62 -1.21
N ARG A 20 2.71 -9.55 -0.45
CA ARG A 20 1.73 -8.66 0.18
C ARG A 20 0.98 -7.76 -0.81
N VAL A 21 1.39 -7.74 -2.08
CA VAL A 21 0.74 -6.99 -3.15
C VAL A 21 0.10 -7.96 -4.13
N SER A 22 -1.19 -7.82 -4.36
CA SER A 22 -1.98 -8.72 -5.21
C SER A 22 -3.01 -7.98 -6.04
N VAL A 23 -3.62 -8.68 -7.01
CA VAL A 23 -4.62 -8.12 -7.93
C VAL A 23 -5.92 -8.90 -7.76
N PRO A 24 -6.81 -8.53 -6.81
CA PRO A 24 -8.06 -9.25 -6.60
C PRO A 24 -9.05 -9.07 -7.76
N TYR A 25 -8.95 -7.96 -8.51
CA TYR A 25 -9.79 -7.63 -9.67
C TYR A 25 -8.98 -6.85 -10.71
N GLU A 26 -9.49 -6.80 -11.94
CA GLU A 26 -8.88 -5.99 -13.00
C GLU A 26 -8.66 -4.53 -12.54
N ARG A 27 -7.42 -4.05 -12.63
CA ARG A 27 -7.00 -2.68 -12.25
C ARG A 27 -7.24 -2.30 -10.79
N ILE A 28 -7.46 -3.27 -9.90
CA ILE A 28 -7.46 -3.06 -8.45
C ILE A 28 -6.25 -3.77 -7.87
N ILE A 29 -5.39 -3.02 -7.19
CA ILE A 29 -4.25 -3.57 -6.47
C ILE A 29 -4.58 -3.59 -4.98
N PHE A 30 -4.52 -4.76 -4.38
CA PHE A 30 -4.59 -4.91 -2.93
C PHE A 30 -3.19 -4.94 -2.34
N MET A 31 -2.98 -4.06 -1.37
CA MET A 31 -1.73 -3.90 -0.62
C MET A 31 -2.00 -4.25 0.85
N ASP A 32 -1.51 -5.41 1.29
CA ASP A 32 -1.59 -5.84 2.67
C ASP A 32 -0.39 -5.33 3.45
N GLU A 33 -0.50 -4.14 4.07
CA GLU A 33 0.65 -3.46 4.65
C GLU A 33 1.27 -4.26 5.80
N LEU A 34 2.57 -4.08 6.01
CA LEU A 34 3.27 -4.73 7.11
C LEU A 34 3.02 -3.98 8.43
N PRO A 35 3.07 -4.67 9.59
CA PRO A 35 2.94 -4.01 10.88
C PRO A 35 3.99 -2.91 11.11
N VAL A 36 5.23 -3.17 10.68
CA VAL A 36 6.34 -2.22 10.75
C VAL A 36 6.67 -1.73 9.34
N VAL A 37 6.50 -0.43 9.12
CA VAL A 37 6.76 0.21 7.82
C VAL A 37 8.15 0.82 7.81
N SER A 38 9.00 0.37 6.89
CA SER A 38 10.34 0.91 6.65
C SER A 38 10.47 1.43 5.21
N PRO A 39 11.46 2.29 4.89
CA PRO A 39 11.72 2.69 3.50
C PRO A 39 12.00 1.49 2.57
N PHE A 40 12.58 0.42 3.12
CA PHE A 40 12.87 -0.82 2.39
C PHE A 40 11.58 -1.55 2.00
N THR A 41 10.67 -1.79 2.97
CA THR A 41 9.40 -2.46 2.70
C THR A 41 8.53 -1.64 1.76
N VAL A 42 8.49 -0.31 1.94
CA VAL A 42 7.80 0.61 1.02
C VAL A 42 8.36 0.48 -0.39
N THR A 43 9.69 0.49 -0.55
CA THR A 43 10.32 0.35 -1.87
C THR A 43 9.88 -0.93 -2.55
N ILE A 44 9.97 -2.07 -1.87
CA ILE A 44 9.65 -3.37 -2.46
C ILE A 44 8.17 -3.47 -2.83
N MET A 45 7.25 -3.05 -1.94
CA MET A 45 5.83 -3.10 -2.22
C MET A 45 5.44 -2.18 -3.39
N TRP A 46 6.02 -0.98 -3.46
CA TRP A 46 5.74 -0.04 -4.56
C TRP A 46 6.41 -0.44 -5.87
N ASP A 47 7.61 -1.02 -5.86
CA ASP A 47 8.20 -1.60 -7.06
C ASP A 47 7.30 -2.72 -7.62
N ARG A 48 6.71 -3.53 -6.75
CA ARG A 48 5.73 -4.55 -7.16
C ARG A 48 4.45 -3.95 -7.74
N ILE A 49 3.96 -2.84 -7.20
CA ILE A 49 2.84 -2.07 -7.76
C ILE A 49 3.20 -1.57 -9.17
N ASP A 50 4.39 -1.01 -9.33
CA ASP A 50 4.87 -0.45 -10.60
C ASP A 50 4.99 -1.54 -11.68
N GLU A 51 5.47 -2.73 -11.32
CA GLU A 51 5.50 -3.90 -12.20
C GLU A 51 4.10 -4.35 -12.64
N ILE A 52 3.16 -4.46 -11.69
CA ILE A 52 1.78 -4.88 -11.97
C ILE A 52 1.06 -3.87 -12.87
N ALA A 53 1.25 -2.58 -12.61
CA ALA A 53 0.56 -1.49 -13.29
C ALA A 53 1.35 -0.90 -14.48
N ALA A 54 2.42 -1.55 -14.92
CA ALA A 54 3.31 -1.04 -15.96
C ALA A 54 2.53 -0.61 -17.22
N ASP A 55 1.64 -1.48 -17.70
CA ASP A 55 0.83 -1.27 -18.91
C ASP A 55 -0.58 -0.74 -18.63
N TRP A 56 -0.89 -0.44 -17.37
CA TRP A 56 -2.21 0.08 -17.01
C TRP A 56 -2.25 1.59 -17.20
N SER A 57 -3.29 2.06 -17.91
CA SER A 57 -3.55 3.49 -18.06
C SER A 57 -4.05 4.13 -16.77
N HIS A 58 -4.76 3.35 -15.95
CA HIS A 58 -5.19 3.75 -14.62
C HIS A 58 -5.49 2.54 -13.72
N PHE A 59 -5.48 2.76 -12.41
CA PHE A 59 -5.82 1.75 -11.41
C PHE A 59 -6.25 2.37 -10.08
N VAL A 60 -6.76 1.52 -9.19
CA VAL A 60 -7.12 1.84 -7.80
C VAL A 60 -6.29 0.96 -6.86
N ILE A 61 -5.85 1.53 -5.74
CA ILE A 61 -5.21 0.76 -4.66
C ILE A 61 -6.18 0.61 -3.50
N THR A 62 -6.32 -0.61 -2.98
CA THR A 62 -6.86 -0.88 -1.66
C THR A 62 -5.72 -1.22 -0.71
N ALA A 63 -5.63 -0.54 0.43
CA ALA A 63 -4.56 -0.72 1.41
C ALA A 63 -5.13 -1.23 2.74
N ASN A 64 -4.74 -2.43 3.16
CA ASN A 64 -5.03 -2.92 4.50
C ASN A 64 -4.00 -2.39 5.49
N LEU A 65 -4.41 -1.45 6.35
CA LEU A 65 -3.58 -0.83 7.38
C LEU A 65 -4.01 -1.24 8.80
N VAL A 66 -4.91 -2.24 8.93
CA VAL A 66 -5.54 -2.60 10.22
C VAL A 66 -4.49 -2.96 11.29
N HIS A 67 -3.40 -3.60 10.89
CA HIS A 67 -2.33 -4.03 11.79
C HIS A 67 -1.07 -3.16 11.69
N THR A 68 -1.13 -2.08 10.93
CA THR A 68 0.01 -1.21 10.65
C THR A 68 0.24 -0.22 11.76
N MET A 69 1.51 -0.02 12.12
CA MET A 69 1.93 1.06 13.00
C MET A 69 2.09 2.37 12.24
N ARG A 70 1.98 3.49 12.95
CA ARG A 70 2.22 4.81 12.35
C ARG A 70 3.63 4.85 11.74
N PRO A 71 3.78 5.16 10.44
CA PRO A 71 5.08 5.24 9.81
C PRO A 71 5.91 6.39 10.40
N ASP A 72 7.21 6.14 10.54
CA ASP A 72 8.20 7.14 10.94
C ASP A 72 8.41 8.19 9.83
N THR A 73 9.25 9.19 10.10
CA THR A 73 9.50 10.28 9.12
C THR A 73 10.12 9.78 7.81
N LYS A 74 11.02 8.80 7.85
CA LYS A 74 11.70 8.29 6.65
C LYS A 74 10.73 7.47 5.81
N SER A 75 9.97 6.58 6.42
CA SER A 75 8.94 5.78 5.77
C SER A 75 7.83 6.65 5.16
N ARG A 76 7.40 7.70 5.88
CA ARG A 76 6.44 8.68 5.33
C ARG A 76 6.98 9.43 4.11
N HIS A 77 8.25 9.83 4.14
CA HIS A 77 8.87 10.51 3.02
C HIS A 77 8.90 9.60 1.79
N GLU A 78 9.33 8.35 1.96
CA GLU A 78 9.36 7.38 0.85
C GLU A 78 7.95 7.07 0.33
N LEU A 79 6.96 6.84 1.21
CA LEU A 79 5.55 6.67 0.81
C LEU A 79 5.05 7.87 0.00
N THR A 80 5.28 9.09 0.48
CA THR A 80 4.82 10.31 -0.20
C THR A 80 5.45 10.40 -1.59
N LYS A 81 6.74 10.09 -1.73
CA LYS A 81 7.45 10.08 -3.01
C LYS A 81 6.87 9.04 -3.98
N ARG A 82 6.67 7.79 -3.52
CA ARG A 82 6.15 6.68 -4.34
C ARG A 82 4.70 6.89 -4.76
N ILE A 83 3.86 7.36 -3.85
CA ILE A 83 2.47 7.73 -4.18
C ILE A 83 2.44 8.88 -5.20
N GLY A 84 3.33 9.87 -5.02
CA GLY A 84 3.47 11.00 -5.93
C GLY A 84 3.86 10.59 -7.35
N SER A 85 4.73 9.59 -7.53
CA SER A 85 5.11 9.10 -8.86
C SER A 85 3.97 8.40 -9.59
N GLN A 86 2.99 7.86 -8.87
CA GLN A 86 1.82 7.19 -9.46
C GLN A 86 0.63 8.12 -9.75
N ARG A 87 0.75 9.42 -9.45
CA ARG A 87 -0.38 10.38 -9.51
C ARG A 87 -1.13 10.42 -10.85
N ILE A 88 -0.47 10.13 -11.97
CA ILE A 88 -1.10 10.16 -13.30
C ILE A 88 -2.01 8.94 -13.52
N LYS A 89 -1.63 7.77 -12.99
CA LYS A 89 -2.35 6.49 -13.19
C LYS A 89 -3.29 6.14 -12.03
N LEU A 90 -2.93 6.52 -10.81
CA LEU A 90 -3.68 6.16 -9.61
C LEU A 90 -4.92 7.04 -9.45
N ARG A 91 -6.11 6.48 -9.72
CA ARG A 91 -7.39 7.20 -9.61
C ARG A 91 -7.81 7.43 -8.17
N ARG A 92 -7.61 6.44 -7.31
CA ARG A 92 -8.02 6.47 -5.90
C ARG A 92 -7.20 5.51 -5.07
N LEU A 93 -7.03 5.86 -3.79
CA LEU A 93 -6.55 4.95 -2.76
C LEU A 93 -7.64 4.77 -1.68
N VAL A 94 -8.02 3.53 -1.41
CA VAL A 94 -8.96 3.19 -0.34
C VAL A 94 -8.23 2.44 0.78
N ALA A 95 -8.16 3.03 1.98
CA ALA A 95 -7.42 2.46 3.11
C ALA A 95 -8.39 1.89 4.16
N ALA A 96 -8.27 0.60 4.45
CA ALA A 96 -8.89 -0.03 5.61
C ALA A 96 -7.99 0.16 6.83
N THR A 97 -8.54 0.64 7.94
CA THR A 97 -7.74 1.09 9.10
C THR A 97 -8.21 0.50 10.43
N GLY A 98 -9.25 -0.33 10.39
CA GLY A 98 -9.99 -0.75 11.57
C GLY A 98 -10.59 0.44 12.29
N ASN A 99 -10.75 0.30 13.61
CA ASN A 99 -11.21 1.37 14.50
C ASN A 99 -10.05 2.23 15.05
N ASN A 100 -8.88 2.23 14.39
CA ASN A 100 -7.70 2.93 14.88
C ASN A 100 -7.67 4.39 14.41
N ALA A 101 -8.10 5.31 15.28
CA ALA A 101 -8.15 6.75 14.99
C ALA A 101 -6.77 7.34 14.58
N VAL A 102 -5.68 6.85 15.15
CA VAL A 102 -4.32 7.32 14.83
C VAL A 102 -3.94 6.95 13.40
N ILE A 103 -4.21 5.71 13.00
CA ILE A 103 -3.94 5.24 11.64
C ILE A 103 -4.87 5.91 10.64
N ARG A 104 -6.15 6.15 10.98
CA ARG A 104 -7.07 6.94 10.13
C ARG A 104 -6.51 8.32 9.83
N ALA A 105 -6.05 9.04 10.84
CA ALA A 105 -5.45 10.36 10.66
C ALA A 105 -4.14 10.30 9.85
N ALA A 106 -3.29 9.31 10.12
CA ALA A 106 -2.04 9.11 9.40
C ALA A 106 -2.27 8.77 7.91
N ALA A 107 -3.25 7.92 7.60
CA ALA A 107 -3.64 7.57 6.24
C ALA A 107 -4.05 8.82 5.46
N TRP A 108 -4.92 9.66 6.01
CA TRP A 108 -5.27 10.93 5.37
C TRP A 108 -4.06 11.84 5.13
N PHE A 109 -3.19 11.99 6.13
CA PHE A 109 -2.05 12.90 6.05
C PHE A 109 -0.96 12.43 5.08
N VAL A 110 -0.70 11.13 5.01
CA VAL A 110 0.36 10.55 4.18
C VAL A 110 -0.13 10.32 2.76
N LEU A 111 -1.33 9.75 2.61
CA LEU A 111 -1.85 9.33 1.32
C LEU A 111 -2.50 10.50 0.57
N GLY A 112 -3.19 11.39 1.28
CA GLY A 112 -3.91 12.53 0.67
C GLY A 112 -3.00 13.68 0.22
N ARG A 113 -1.73 13.68 0.65
CA ARG A 113 -0.79 14.80 0.41
C ARG A 113 -0.43 15.01 -1.06
N ASN A 114 -0.58 13.98 -1.89
CA ASN A 114 -0.22 14.01 -3.30
C ASN A 114 -1.38 14.37 -4.24
N GLY A 115 -2.53 14.80 -3.68
CA GLY A 115 -3.72 15.15 -4.47
C GLY A 115 -4.39 13.95 -5.13
N ILE A 116 -4.08 12.73 -4.67
CA ILE A 116 -4.83 11.51 -5.01
C ILE A 116 -6.05 11.44 -4.09
N PRO A 117 -7.25 11.18 -4.63
CA PRO A 117 -8.43 10.91 -3.82
C PRO A 117 -8.18 9.75 -2.85
N VAL A 118 -8.39 10.00 -1.55
CA VAL A 118 -8.28 8.98 -0.50
C VAL A 118 -9.64 8.74 0.12
N THR A 119 -9.94 7.47 0.41
CA THR A 119 -11.10 7.08 1.21
C THR A 119 -10.61 6.19 2.34
N VAL A 120 -11.07 6.44 3.56
CA VAL A 120 -10.65 5.68 4.75
C VAL A 120 -11.86 5.00 5.37
N VAL A 121 -11.82 3.67 5.33
CA VAL A 121 -12.89 2.76 5.76
C VAL A 121 -12.42 1.90 6.94
N THR A 122 -13.35 1.12 7.49
CA THR A 122 -13.08 0.31 8.67
C THR A 122 -12.40 -1.01 8.29
N ASP A 123 -12.88 -1.70 7.27
CA ASP A 123 -12.40 -3.04 6.91
C ASP A 123 -12.09 -3.20 5.41
N ASN A 124 -11.47 -4.33 5.08
CA ASN A 124 -11.00 -4.63 3.74
C ASN A 124 -12.13 -4.90 2.75
N GLU A 125 -13.27 -5.41 3.22
CA GLU A 125 -14.43 -5.69 2.37
C GLU A 125 -15.02 -4.36 1.88
N GLU A 126 -15.25 -3.42 2.80
CA GLU A 126 -15.69 -2.07 2.45
C GLU A 126 -14.68 -1.38 1.52
N ALA A 127 -13.36 -1.55 1.77
CA ALA A 127 -12.33 -0.96 0.93
C ALA A 127 -12.41 -1.45 -0.52
N LEU A 128 -12.61 -2.75 -0.68
CA LEU A 128 -12.75 -3.40 -1.98
C LEU A 128 -14.03 -2.96 -2.70
N GLN A 129 -15.16 -2.89 -2.00
CA GLN A 129 -16.43 -2.43 -2.59
C GLN A 129 -16.32 -0.99 -3.12
N GLN A 130 -15.67 -0.09 -2.37
CA GLN A 130 -15.43 1.28 -2.82
C GLN A 130 -14.50 1.33 -4.04
N ALA A 131 -13.48 0.49 -4.10
CA ALA A 131 -12.58 0.41 -5.25
C ALA A 131 -13.27 -0.08 -6.52
N ILE A 132 -14.12 -1.11 -6.40
CA ILE A 132 -14.95 -1.62 -7.51
C ILE A 132 -15.87 -0.51 -8.04
N LYS A 133 -16.52 0.23 -7.12
CA LYS A 133 -17.40 1.34 -7.48
C LYS A 133 -16.67 2.45 -8.25
N GLU A 134 -15.44 2.79 -7.87
CA GLU A 134 -14.65 3.83 -8.55
C GLU A 134 -14.27 3.43 -9.98
N LEU A 135 -13.99 2.15 -10.24
CA LEU A 135 -13.68 1.69 -11.61
C LEU A 135 -14.93 1.56 -12.51
N ALA A 136 -16.11 1.38 -11.91
CA ALA A 136 -17.37 1.36 -12.64
C ALA A 136 -17.87 2.77 -13.06
N SER A 137 -17.24 3.84 -12.54
CA SER A 137 -17.56 5.24 -12.82
C SER A 137 -16.58 5.92 -13.78
#